data_AF-A0A8T0D7N4-F1
#
_entry.id   AF-A0A8T0D7N4-F1
#
_cell.length_a   1.000
_cell.length_b   1.000
_cell.length_c   1.000
_cell.angle_alpha   90.00
_cell.angle_beta   90.00
_cell.angle_gamma   90.00
#
_symmetry.space_group_name_H-M   'P 1'
#
loop_
_entity.id
_entity.type
_entity.pdbx_description
1 polymer ?
#
loop_
_entity_poly.entity_id
_entity_poly.type
_entity_poly.pdbx_seq_one_letter_code
_entity_poly.pdbx_strand_id
1 'polypeptide(L)'
;MDESQANTKELFPASLIFHGMSNAEAVTLEKLLLSGYRLDGRSLNEYREVTFRFPRISTDDDSGCCTVNIGATSVVAHVTVEVVEPKSFRPSQGMMFLNFDASLVNVSKSE
;
A
#
# COMPACT_ATOMS: atom_id res chain seq x y z
N MET A 1 39.86 12.11 -24.82
CA MET A 1 38.89 12.47 -23.77
C MET A 1 37.66 11.61 -24.03
N ASP A 2 37.73 10.29 -24.11
CA ASP A 2 38.22 9.26 -23.17
C ASP A 2 37.69 9.35 -21.74
N GLU A 3 37.04 8.25 -21.34
CA GLU A 3 36.47 7.84 -20.05
C GLU A 3 35.34 8.74 -19.48
N SER A 4 34.07 8.31 -19.43
CA SER A 4 33.62 7.16 -18.64
C SER A 4 32.46 6.40 -19.31
N GLN A 5 32.77 5.25 -19.89
CA GLN A 5 31.80 4.15 -19.98
C GLN A 5 31.53 3.71 -18.54
N ALA A 6 30.50 4.28 -17.90
CA ALA A 6 29.97 3.74 -16.66
C ALA A 6 29.46 2.33 -17.01
N ASN A 7 30.24 1.35 -16.61
CA ASN A 7 30.02 -0.07 -16.83
C ASN A 7 28.71 -0.48 -16.15
N THR A 8 27.59 -0.44 -16.87
CA THR A 8 26.26 -0.94 -16.44
C THR A 8 26.22 -2.48 -16.38
N LYS A 9 27.32 -3.13 -15.98
CA LYS A 9 27.43 -4.60 -15.87
C LYS A 9 27.38 -5.12 -14.45
N GLU A 10 27.25 -4.25 -13.46
CA GLU A 10 26.85 -4.63 -12.10
C GLU A 10 25.33 -4.45 -11.95
N LEU A 11 24.57 -4.94 -12.94
CA LEU A 11 23.14 -5.15 -12.76
C LEU A 11 23.03 -6.43 -11.93
N PHE A 12 22.68 -6.31 -10.66
CA PHE A 12 22.33 -7.46 -9.81
C PHE A 12 21.54 -8.46 -10.64
N PRO A 13 21.87 -9.76 -10.60
CA PRO A 13 21.24 -10.71 -11.50
C PRO A 13 19.73 -10.61 -11.31
N ALA A 14 18.97 -10.45 -12.41
CA ALA A 14 17.52 -10.23 -12.37
C ALA A 14 16.78 -11.32 -11.56
N SER A 15 17.39 -12.50 -11.41
CA SER A 15 16.93 -13.60 -10.55
C SER A 15 16.91 -13.29 -9.05
N LEU A 16 17.72 -12.34 -8.57
CA LEU A 16 17.73 -11.86 -7.19
C LEU A 16 16.69 -10.76 -6.93
N ILE A 17 16.24 -10.06 -7.98
CA ILE A 17 15.23 -8.99 -7.88
C ILE A 17 13.82 -9.52 -8.16
N PHE A 18 13.68 -10.43 -9.12
CA PHE A 18 12.40 -10.97 -9.59
C PHE A 18 12.26 -12.46 -9.27
N HIS A 19 12.39 -12.81 -7.99
CA HIS A 19 12.22 -14.20 -7.56
C HIS A 19 10.78 -14.68 -7.83
N GLY A 20 10.64 -15.80 -8.54
CA GLY A 20 9.34 -16.38 -8.91
C GLY A 20 8.70 -15.81 -10.18
N MET A 21 9.38 -14.93 -10.91
CA MET A 21 8.93 -14.40 -12.20
C MET A 21 9.61 -15.14 -13.37
N SER A 22 8.91 -15.28 -14.50
CA SER A 22 9.52 -15.82 -15.72
C SER A 22 10.48 -14.83 -16.38
N ASN A 23 11.48 -15.31 -17.11
CA ASN A 23 12.42 -14.44 -17.83
C ASN A 23 11.73 -13.49 -18.82
N ALA A 24 10.63 -13.93 -19.45
CA ALA A 24 9.88 -13.12 -20.39
C ALA A 24 9.16 -11.94 -19.70
N GLU A 25 8.58 -12.17 -18.52
CA GLU A 25 7.96 -11.13 -17.71
C GLU A 25 8.98 -10.10 -17.23
N ALA A 26 10.14 -10.55 -16.75
CA ALA A 26 11.20 -9.66 -16.28
C ALA A 26 11.70 -8.73 -17.40
N VAL A 27 11.97 -9.28 -18.59
CA VAL A 27 12.38 -8.49 -19.77
C VAL A 27 11.28 -7.52 -20.22
N THR A 28 10.01 -7.90 -20.09
CA THR A 28 8.88 -7.03 -20.44
C THR A 28 8.79 -5.85 -19.46
N LEU A 29 8.92 -6.13 -18.16
CA LEU A 29 8.94 -5.10 -17.12
C LEU A 29 10.10 -4.12 -17.32
N GLU A 30 11.30 -4.63 -17.59
CA GLU A 30 12.48 -3.81 -17.86
C GLU A 30 12.24 -2.84 -19.02
N LYS A 31 11.70 -3.32 -20.14
CA LYS A 31 11.39 -2.48 -21.31
C LYS A 31 10.36 -1.39 -21.01
N LEU A 32 9.34 -1.70 -20.20
CA LEU A 32 8.32 -0.73 -19.81
C LEU A 32 8.88 0.34 -18.88
N LEU A 33 9.69 -0.06 -17.90
CA LEU A 33 10.32 0.89 -16.99
C LEU A 33 11.28 1.84 -17.73
N LEU A 34 12.05 1.33 -18.70
CA LEU A 34 12.90 2.14 -19.56
C LEU A 34 12.11 3.10 -20.47
N SER A 35 10.87 2.74 -20.86
CA SER A 35 9.99 3.63 -21.62
C SER A 35 9.23 4.63 -20.75
N GLY A 36 9.38 4.56 -19.42
CA GLY A 36 8.76 5.49 -18.46
C GLY A 36 7.34 5.09 -18.03
N TYR A 37 6.91 3.88 -18.34
CA TYR A 37 5.56 3.38 -18.05
C TYR A 37 5.58 2.14 -17.18
N ARG A 38 4.47 1.94 -16.46
CA ARG A 38 4.21 0.73 -15.66
C ARG A 38 3.33 -0.25 -16.44
N LEU A 39 3.16 -1.45 -15.90
CA LEU A 39 2.33 -2.51 -16.50
C LEU A 39 0.87 -2.10 -16.76
N ASP A 40 0.35 -1.15 -15.96
CA ASP A 40 -1.01 -0.63 -16.07
C ASP A 40 -1.08 0.71 -16.81
N GLY A 41 -0.02 1.09 -17.54
CA GLY A 41 0.02 2.28 -18.41
C GLY A 41 0.22 3.61 -17.68
N ARG A 42 0.31 3.59 -16.35
CA ARG A 42 0.58 4.79 -15.53
C ARG A 42 2.04 5.20 -15.61
N SER A 43 2.31 6.47 -15.37
CA SER A 43 3.69 6.97 -15.27
C SER A 43 4.37 6.47 -13.98
N LEU A 44 5.70 6.56 -13.90
CA LEU A 44 6.47 6.08 -12.75
C LEU A 44 6.07 6.74 -11.42
N ASN A 45 5.61 7.99 -11.45
CA ASN A 45 5.28 8.78 -10.26
C ASN A 45 3.78 8.87 -9.96
N GLU A 46 2.96 8.16 -10.72
CA GLU A 46 1.50 8.23 -10.60
C GLU A 46 0.97 7.17 -9.62
N TYR A 47 0.09 7.60 -8.73
CA TYR A 47 -0.62 6.73 -7.79
C TYR A 47 -1.72 5.91 -8.48
N ARG A 48 -2.15 4.80 -7.85
CA ARG A 48 -3.37 4.11 -8.30
C ARG A 48 -4.56 4.94 -7.86
N GLU A 49 -5.69 4.76 -8.54
CA GLU A 49 -6.94 5.38 -8.13
C GLU A 49 -7.22 5.07 -6.65
N VAL A 50 -7.52 6.14 -5.88
CA VAL A 50 -7.83 6.05 -4.45
C VAL A 50 -9.31 6.34 -4.26
N THR A 51 -10.03 5.41 -3.65
CA THR A 51 -11.45 5.56 -3.35
C THR A 51 -11.70 5.37 -1.86
N PHE A 52 -12.55 6.23 -1.30
CA PHE A 52 -12.95 6.21 0.11
C PHE A 52 -14.41 5.80 0.21
N ARG A 53 -14.71 4.86 1.09
CA ARG A 53 -16.07 4.43 1.42
C ARG A 53 -16.27 4.54 2.92
N PHE A 54 -17.21 5.37 3.30
CA PHE A 54 -17.68 5.50 4.68
C PHE A 54 -19.02 4.77 4.78
N PRO A 55 -19.15 3.74 5.63
CA PRO A 55 -20.43 3.06 5.80
C PRO A 55 -21.48 4.06 6.30
N ARG A 56 -22.64 4.07 5.63
CA ARG A 56 -23.79 4.88 6.06
C ARG A 56 -24.61 4.04 7.03
N ILE A 57 -24.33 4.19 8.32
CA ILE A 57 -25.17 3.61 9.35
C ILE A 57 -26.01 4.74 9.94
N SER A 58 -27.33 4.53 9.96
CA SER A 58 -28.37 5.50 10.35
C SER A 58 -28.52 5.66 11.87
N THR A 59 -27.68 4.98 12.64
CA THR A 59 -27.57 5.08 14.10
C THR A 59 -26.21 5.70 14.42
N ASP A 60 -26.18 6.75 15.24
CA ASP A 60 -25.02 7.63 15.52
C ASP A 60 -23.73 6.93 16.01
N ASP A 61 -23.75 5.61 16.20
CA ASP A 61 -22.70 4.85 16.88
C ASP A 61 -21.52 4.37 15.99
N ASP A 62 -21.62 4.43 14.65
CA ASP A 62 -20.62 3.82 13.74
C ASP A 62 -19.81 4.82 12.89
N SER A 63 -19.60 6.03 13.43
CA SER A 63 -18.90 7.13 12.77
C SER A 63 -17.36 6.98 12.67
N GLY A 64 -16.78 5.85 13.12
CA GLY A 64 -15.33 5.61 13.20
C GLY A 64 -14.74 4.68 12.13
N CYS A 65 -15.51 4.25 11.13
CA CYS A 65 -15.08 3.26 10.13
C CYS A 65 -14.82 3.88 8.74
N CYS A 66 -13.78 3.42 8.06
CA CYS A 66 -13.51 3.77 6.66
C CYS A 66 -12.89 2.59 5.90
N THR A 67 -13.39 2.34 4.69
CA THR A 67 -12.77 1.43 3.73
C THR A 67 -12.10 2.23 2.63
N VAL A 68 -10.80 2.05 2.46
CA VAL A 68 -10.00 2.72 1.42
C VAL A 68 -9.53 1.68 0.42
N ASN A 69 -9.74 1.94 -0.88
CA ASN A 69 -9.13 1.14 -1.94
C ASN A 69 -8.10 1.96 -2.69
N ILE A 70 -6.91 1.38 -2.91
CA ILE A 70 -5.84 1.90 -3.76
C ILE A 70 -5.66 0.89 -4.90
N GLY A 71 -6.32 1.14 -6.03
CA GLY A 71 -6.49 0.14 -7.08
C GLY A 71 -7.12 -1.16 -6.55
N ALA A 72 -6.41 -2.28 -6.70
CA ALA A 72 -6.86 -3.60 -6.22
C ALA A 72 -6.52 -3.89 -4.74
N THR A 73 -5.90 -2.95 -4.02
CA THR A 73 -5.57 -3.11 -2.60
C THR A 73 -6.64 -2.43 -1.76
N SER A 74 -7.29 -3.19 -0.88
CA SER A 74 -8.34 -2.68 0.02
C SER A 74 -7.89 -2.77 1.47
N VAL A 75 -8.15 -1.71 2.25
CA VAL A 75 -7.87 -1.64 3.68
C VAL A 75 -9.11 -1.11 4.39
N VAL A 76 -9.46 -1.73 5.52
CA VAL A 76 -10.51 -1.25 6.43
C VAL A 76 -9.84 -0.73 7.69
N ALA A 77 -10.19 0.49 8.08
CA ALA A 77 -9.76 1.11 9.33
C ALA A 77 -10.98 1.37 10.20
N HIS A 78 -10.88 1.05 11.49
CA HIS A 78 -11.92 1.28 12.48
C HIS A 78 -11.31 1.88 13.73
N VAL A 79 -11.95 2.92 14.27
CA VAL A 79 -11.51 3.62 15.48
C VAL A 79 -12.54 3.43 16.57
N THR A 80 -12.08 2.96 17.73
CA THR A 80 -12.87 2.88 18.95
C THR A 80 -12.24 3.73 20.05
N VAL A 81 -13.07 4.19 20.99
CA VAL A 81 -12.63 5.03 22.11
C VAL A 81 -13.19 4.43 23.40
N GLU A 82 -12.36 4.38 24.44
CA GLU A 82 -12.72 3.91 25.77
C GLU A 82 -12.16 4.87 26.83
N VAL A 83 -12.90 5.06 27.93
CA VAL A 83 -12.46 5.85 29.07
C VAL A 83 -11.74 4.94 30.06
N VAL A 84 -10.43 5.15 30.23
CA VAL A 84 -9.55 4.33 31.07
C VAL A 84 -8.66 5.20 31.95
N GLU A 85 -8.17 4.65 33.06
CA GLU A 85 -7.21 5.36 33.93
C GLU A 85 -5.89 5.63 33.17
N PRO A 86 -5.36 6.87 33.20
CA PRO A 86 -4.11 7.19 32.54
C PRO A 86 -2.93 6.53 33.26
N LYS A 87 -1.82 6.34 32.54
CA LYS A 87 -0.60 5.80 33.16
C LYS A 87 -0.08 6.78 34.20
N SER A 88 0.35 6.26 35.36
CA SER A 88 0.82 7.05 36.50
C SER A 88 1.95 8.03 36.16
N PHE A 89 2.81 7.69 35.21
CA PHE A 89 3.91 8.56 34.75
C PHE A 89 3.50 9.60 33.68
N ARG A 90 2.27 9.55 33.15
CA ARG A 90 1.70 10.48 32.16
C ARG A 90 0.19 10.74 32.42
N PRO A 91 -0.17 11.36 33.56
CA PRO A 91 -1.58 11.52 33.96
C PRO A 91 -2.38 12.52 33.12
N SER A 92 -1.72 13.43 32.39
CA SER A 92 -2.36 14.45 31.55
C SER A 92 -2.44 14.07 30.07
N GLN A 93 -2.14 12.82 29.71
CA GLN A 93 -2.13 12.34 28.33
C GLN A 93 -3.04 11.12 28.14
N GLY A 94 -3.75 11.07 27.02
CA GLY A 94 -4.49 9.88 26.57
C GLY A 94 -3.57 8.78 26.03
N MET A 95 -4.14 7.61 25.78
CA MET A 95 -3.45 6.48 25.19
C MET A 95 -4.00 6.19 23.80
N MET A 96 -3.12 5.79 22.87
CA MET A 96 -3.49 5.34 21.53
C MET A 96 -2.91 3.95 21.32
N PHE A 97 -3.76 3.03 20.89
CA PHE A 97 -3.37 1.68 20.53
C PHE A 97 -3.61 1.50 19.02
N LEU A 98 -2.56 1.08 18.31
CA LEU A 98 -2.64 0.77 16.89
C LEU A 98 -2.50 -0.75 16.74
N ASN A 99 -3.49 -1.38 16.11
CA ASN A 99 -3.39 -2.75 15.66
C ASN A 99 -3.41 -2.79 14.13
N PHE A 100 -2.55 -3.61 13.53
CA PHE A 100 -2.52 -3.84 12.10
C PHE A 100 -2.54 -5.33 11.82
N ASP A 101 -3.47 -5.76 10.99
CA ASP A 101 -3.60 -7.14 10.54
C ASP A 101 -3.55 -7.17 9.00
N ALA A 102 -2.71 -8.05 8.46
CA ALA A 102 -2.52 -8.25 7.02
C ALA A 102 -3.21 -9.54 6.51
N SER A 103 -4.09 -10.12 7.32
CA SER A 103 -4.90 -11.28 6.93
C SER A 103 -5.65 -11.02 5.62
N LEU A 104 -5.75 -12.04 4.78
CA LEU A 104 -6.47 -11.98 3.50
C LEU A 104 -7.97 -11.84 3.77
N VAL A 105 -8.46 -10.60 3.85
CA VAL A 105 -9.88 -10.32 3.96
C VAL A 105 -10.46 -10.24 2.56
N ASN A 106 -11.20 -11.27 2.16
CA ASN A 106 -11.91 -11.28 0.89
C ASN A 106 -13.21 -10.47 1.07
N VAL A 107 -13.15 -9.17 0.80
CA VAL A 107 -14.34 -8.30 0.86
C VAL A 107 -15.14 -8.53 -0.43
N SER A 108 -16.22 -9.30 -0.33
CA SER A 108 -17.20 -9.41 -1.43
C SER A 108 -17.77 -8.02 -1.73
N LYS A 109 -17.89 -7.68 -3.02
CA LYS A 109 -18.61 -6.46 -3.43
C LYS A 109 -20.06 -6.62 -3.01
N SER A 110 -20.56 -5.75 -2.11
CA SER A 110 -21.99 -5.52 -1.99
C SER A 110 -22.41 -4.63 -3.17
N GLU A 111 -23.23 -5.18 -4.06
CA GLU A 111 -23.98 -4.43 -5.08
C GLU A 111 -24.94 -3.42 -4.47
#